data_AF-A0A964KJD3-F1
#
_entry.id   AF-A0A964KJD3-F1
#
_cell.length_a   1.000
_cell.length_b   1.000
_cell.length_c   1.000
_cell.angle_alpha   90.00
_cell.angle_beta   90.00
_cell.angle_gamma   90.00
#
_symmetry.space_group_name_H-M   'P 1'
#
loop_
_entity.id
_entity.type
_entity.pdbx_description
1 polymer ?
#
loop_
_entity_poly.entity_id
_entity_poly.type
_entity_poly.pdbx_seq_one_letter_code
_entity_poly.pdbx_strand_id
1 'polypeptide(L)'
;MNMRMLLTLPLLALSALAGAQVPAPSHRAGESWTYREINGYNNLERATVVREIVQADGTLRIVTRLGDGKLVNDAVYPTPGALGSGAVNERARGTFEPSLPLYSYPLADGSRWSNQVVRRDELWKERRRTRIDGRIHGWETVRVPMGEFKALRIQRIIYVGDHDPFRSETTREEMEWYVPELKMPVKVQVREYYREPPFDFPNYIHPGEWFIHELTAMKRSQ
;
A
#
# COMPACT_ATOMS: atom_id res chain seq x y z
N MET A 1 -13.70 -6.48 -54.43
CA MET A 1 -14.24 -7.59 -53.63
C MET A 1 -13.38 -7.72 -52.38
N ASN A 2 -14.03 -7.85 -51.22
CA ASN A 2 -13.55 -7.36 -49.93
C ASN A 2 -12.43 -8.15 -49.27
N MET A 3 -11.57 -7.36 -48.62
CA MET A 3 -10.53 -7.67 -47.66
C MET A 3 -11.09 -8.35 -46.40
N ARG A 4 -10.43 -9.43 -45.95
CA ARG A 4 -10.45 -9.90 -44.55
C ARG A 4 -9.06 -10.39 -44.18
N MET A 5 -8.23 -9.45 -43.73
CA MET A 5 -6.97 -9.76 -43.05
C MET A 5 -7.34 -9.99 -41.58
N LEU A 6 -7.37 -11.26 -41.17
CA LEU A 6 -7.53 -11.64 -39.77
C LEU A 6 -6.27 -11.23 -39.02
N LEU A 7 -6.33 -10.16 -38.23
CA LEU A 7 -5.35 -9.90 -37.19
C LEU A 7 -5.55 -10.91 -36.07
N THR A 8 -4.78 -12.00 -36.10
CA THR A 8 -4.50 -12.82 -34.92
C THR A 8 -3.66 -12.00 -33.94
N LEU A 9 -4.27 -11.56 -32.85
CA LEU A 9 -3.56 -11.05 -31.68
C LEU A 9 -2.67 -12.17 -31.11
N PRO A 10 -1.39 -11.91 -30.80
CA PRO A 10 -0.59 -12.88 -30.06
C PRO A 10 -1.14 -12.97 -28.63
N LEU A 11 -1.58 -14.17 -28.27
CA LEU A 11 -1.84 -14.56 -26.89
C LEU A 11 -0.50 -14.45 -26.14
N LEU A 12 -0.36 -13.44 -25.29
CA LEU A 12 0.79 -13.35 -24.38
C LEU A 12 0.81 -14.61 -23.52
N ALA A 13 1.90 -15.38 -23.66
CA ALA A 13 2.07 -16.67 -23.02
C ALA A 13 1.89 -16.55 -21.50
N LEU A 14 0.91 -17.30 -20.98
CA LEU A 14 0.78 -17.62 -19.57
C LEU A 14 2.05 -18.34 -19.12
N SER A 15 2.98 -17.61 -18.50
CA SER A 15 4.03 -18.26 -17.70
C SER A 15 3.45 -18.61 -16.34
N ALA A 16 3.51 -19.90 -16.00
CA ALA A 16 3.01 -20.47 -14.76
C ALA A 16 3.62 -19.77 -13.52
N LEU A 17 2.78 -19.16 -12.67
CA LEU A 17 3.20 -18.48 -11.44
C LEU A 17 2.63 -19.15 -10.17
N ALA A 18 2.44 -20.47 -10.18
CA ALA A 18 2.29 -21.21 -8.93
C ALA A 18 3.68 -21.60 -8.43
N GLY A 19 4.26 -20.81 -7.54
CA GLY A 19 5.58 -21.05 -6.91
C GLY A 19 6.68 -20.02 -7.18
N ALA A 20 6.40 -18.93 -7.91
CA ALA A 20 7.40 -17.91 -8.19
C ALA A 20 7.62 -16.95 -7.01
N GLN A 21 8.88 -16.83 -6.58
CA GLN A 21 9.34 -15.77 -5.70
C GLN A 21 9.46 -14.46 -6.49
N VAL A 22 8.87 -13.38 -5.96
CA VAL A 22 8.97 -12.03 -6.53
C VAL A 22 10.05 -11.26 -5.77
N PRO A 23 11.18 -10.90 -6.40
CA PRO A 23 12.21 -10.11 -5.74
C PRO A 23 11.74 -8.68 -5.47
N ALA A 24 12.50 -7.94 -4.67
CA ALA A 24 12.28 -6.51 -4.52
C ALA A 24 12.40 -5.79 -5.88
N PRO A 25 11.49 -4.84 -6.20
CA PRO A 25 11.57 -4.11 -7.46
C PRO A 25 12.77 -3.16 -7.49
N SER A 26 13.41 -3.03 -8.64
CA SER A 26 14.38 -1.97 -8.90
C SER A 26 13.66 -0.75 -9.46
N HIS A 27 13.60 0.33 -8.67
CA HIS A 27 13.02 1.60 -9.07
C HIS A 27 14.04 2.55 -9.70
N ARG A 28 13.52 3.56 -10.39
CA ARG A 28 14.29 4.69 -10.92
C ARG A 28 13.59 5.99 -10.56
N ALA A 29 14.37 7.05 -10.29
CA ALA A 29 13.80 8.38 -10.08
C ALA A 29 13.00 8.83 -11.32
N GLY A 30 11.87 9.48 -11.08
CA GLY A 30 10.93 9.93 -12.11
C GLY A 30 9.87 8.90 -12.54
N GLU A 31 9.91 7.67 -12.01
CA GLU A 31 8.77 6.74 -12.11
C GLU A 31 7.59 7.26 -11.28
N SER A 32 6.37 7.18 -11.81
CA SER A 32 5.17 7.57 -11.06
C SER A 32 3.93 6.74 -11.40
N TRP A 33 3.00 6.69 -10.43
CA TRP A 33 1.71 6.00 -10.54
C TRP A 33 0.61 6.92 -10.04
N THR A 34 -0.45 7.04 -10.83
CA THR A 34 -1.62 7.83 -10.53
C THR A 34 -2.80 6.91 -10.24
N TYR A 35 -3.48 7.19 -9.14
CA TYR A 35 -4.63 6.45 -8.66
C TYR A 35 -5.83 7.38 -8.57
N ARG A 36 -7.01 6.85 -8.86
CA ARG A 36 -8.24 7.41 -8.29
C ARG A 36 -8.41 6.87 -6.89
N GLU A 37 -8.85 7.72 -5.98
CA GLU A 37 -9.19 7.35 -4.62
C GLU A 37 -10.70 7.38 -4.45
N ILE A 38 -11.27 6.25 -4.04
CA ILE A 38 -12.68 6.05 -3.78
C ILE A 38 -12.89 6.01 -2.27
N ASN A 39 -13.87 6.75 -1.77
CA ASN A 39 -14.30 6.67 -0.38
C ASN A 39 -15.01 5.33 -0.14
N GLY A 40 -14.50 4.52 0.78
CA GLY A 40 -15.06 3.19 1.04
C GLY A 40 -16.44 3.21 1.70
N TYR A 41 -16.85 4.31 2.34
CA TYR A 41 -18.14 4.44 3.02
C TYR A 41 -19.32 4.64 2.06
N ASN A 42 -19.12 5.40 0.97
CA ASN A 42 -20.19 5.76 0.04
C ASN A 42 -19.86 5.44 -1.44
N ASN A 43 -18.68 4.86 -1.69
CA ASN A 43 -18.19 4.45 -3.00
C ASN A 43 -18.06 5.61 -4.02
N LEU A 44 -17.96 6.86 -3.55
CA LEU A 44 -17.72 8.01 -4.41
C LEU A 44 -16.24 8.27 -4.58
N GLU A 45 -15.82 8.65 -5.79
CA GLU A 45 -14.47 9.15 -6.03
C GLU A 45 -14.26 10.46 -5.23
N ARG A 46 -13.18 10.52 -4.45
CA ARG A 46 -12.89 11.66 -3.56
C ARG A 46 -11.61 12.41 -3.91
N ALA A 47 -10.65 11.76 -4.56
CA ALA A 47 -9.38 12.39 -4.92
C ALA A 47 -8.66 11.65 -6.06
N THR A 48 -7.72 12.36 -6.69
CA THR A 48 -6.61 11.75 -7.45
C THR A 48 -5.37 11.73 -6.56
N VAL A 49 -4.64 10.61 -6.52
CA VAL A 49 -3.41 10.42 -5.74
C VAL A 49 -2.27 10.04 -6.67
N VAL A 50 -1.15 10.75 -6.58
CA VAL A 50 0.06 10.49 -7.37
C VAL A 50 1.17 10.05 -6.43
N ARG A 51 1.80 8.90 -6.72
CA ARG A 51 3.00 8.41 -6.04
C ARG A 51 4.18 8.51 -7.00
N GLU A 52 5.24 9.19 -6.62
CA GLU A 52 6.42 9.43 -7.44
C GLU A 52 7.69 8.97 -6.72
N ILE A 53 8.55 8.26 -7.44
CA ILE A 53 9.92 7.98 -6.99
C ILE A 53 10.77 9.22 -7.24
N VAL A 54 11.14 9.93 -6.18
CA VAL A 54 12.00 11.11 -6.29
C VAL A 54 13.48 10.78 -6.09
N GLN A 55 13.78 9.63 -5.51
CA GLN A 55 15.14 9.15 -5.25
C GLN A 55 15.19 7.62 -5.24
N ALA A 56 16.24 7.03 -5.82
CA ALA A 56 16.43 5.57 -5.92
C ALA A 56 17.93 5.17 -5.97
N ASP A 57 18.78 5.82 -5.18
CA ASP A 57 20.24 5.62 -5.11
C ASP A 57 20.65 5.02 -3.75
N GLY A 58 20.33 3.75 -3.55
CA GLY A 58 20.60 3.02 -2.30
C GLY A 58 19.56 3.27 -1.20
N THR A 59 18.89 4.44 -1.21
CA THR A 59 17.66 4.70 -0.47
C THR A 59 16.55 5.05 -1.44
N LEU A 60 15.35 4.50 -1.23
CA LEU A 60 14.18 4.82 -2.02
C LEU A 60 13.37 5.90 -1.31
N ARG A 61 13.06 7.00 -1.99
CA ARG A 61 12.15 8.03 -1.49
C ARG A 61 10.93 8.14 -2.40
N ILE A 62 9.75 7.96 -1.82
CA ILE A 62 8.48 8.01 -2.51
C ILE A 62 7.68 9.20 -1.97
N VAL A 63 7.38 10.15 -2.85
CA VAL A 63 6.52 11.28 -2.53
C VAL A 63 5.10 10.99 -3.03
N THR A 64 4.12 11.15 -2.14
CA THR A 64 2.70 11.01 -2.46
C THR A 64 2.03 12.37 -2.39
N ARG A 65 1.32 12.75 -3.45
CA ARG A 65 0.57 14.01 -3.56
C ARG A 65 -0.87 13.75 -3.99
N LEU A 66 -1.76 14.68 -3.67
CA LEU A 66 -3.06 14.76 -4.33
C LEU A 66 -2.91 15.36 -5.73
N GLY A 67 -3.96 15.24 -6.55
CA GLY A 67 -4.00 15.79 -7.92
C GLY A 67 -3.81 17.31 -7.99
N ASP A 68 -4.09 18.03 -6.90
CA ASP A 68 -3.83 19.47 -6.75
C ASP A 68 -2.38 19.80 -6.32
N GLY A 69 -1.54 18.79 -6.15
CA GLY A 69 -0.14 18.92 -5.73
C GLY A 69 0.11 18.90 -4.22
N LYS A 70 -0.95 18.91 -3.39
CA LYS A 70 -0.83 18.87 -1.92
C LYS A 70 -0.06 17.63 -1.48
N LEU A 71 0.97 17.82 -0.66
CA LEU A 71 1.76 16.73 -0.09
C LEU A 71 0.91 15.90 0.86
N VAL A 72 0.83 14.59 0.63
CA VAL A 72 0.18 13.61 1.50
C VAL A 72 1.21 12.81 2.29
N ASN A 73 2.28 12.37 1.62
CA ASN A 73 3.33 11.59 2.27
C ASN A 73 4.68 11.83 1.61
N ASP A 74 5.73 11.76 2.40
CA ASP A 74 7.12 11.77 1.97
C ASP A 74 7.80 10.63 2.72
N ALA A 75 7.92 9.49 2.04
CA ALA A 75 8.30 8.22 2.66
C ALA A 75 9.70 7.81 2.20
N VAL A 76 10.54 7.44 3.17
CA VAL A 76 11.91 6.98 2.94
C VAL A 76 12.02 5.51 3.32
N TYR A 77 12.62 4.73 2.43
CA TYR A 77 12.85 3.30 2.57
C TYR A 77 14.36 3.02 2.48
N PRO A 78 15.06 2.86 3.62
CA PRO A 78 16.49 2.54 3.64
C PRO A 78 16.81 1.16 3.07
N THR A 79 15.82 0.28 2.98
CA THR A 79 15.92 -1.06 2.40
C THR A 79 14.60 -1.39 1.72
N PRO A 80 14.59 -2.14 0.60
CA PRO A 80 13.35 -2.41 -0.12
C PRO A 80 12.26 -3.01 0.77
N GLY A 81 11.09 -2.37 0.77
CA GLY A 81 9.95 -2.79 1.57
C GLY A 81 9.99 -2.43 3.06
N ALA A 82 11.04 -1.79 3.55
CA ALA A 82 11.18 -1.37 4.93
C ALA A 82 11.08 0.16 5.06
N LEU A 83 9.97 0.65 5.63
CA LEU A 83 9.69 2.08 5.82
C LEU A 83 10.54 2.61 6.98
N GLY A 84 11.52 3.46 6.68
CA GLY A 84 12.37 4.12 7.68
C GLY A 84 11.75 5.40 8.23
N SER A 85 11.09 6.19 7.37
CA SER A 85 10.30 7.35 7.80
C SER A 85 9.14 7.63 6.84
N GLY A 86 8.08 8.25 7.34
CA GLY A 86 6.88 8.58 6.58
C GLY A 86 5.61 8.40 7.41
N ALA A 87 4.46 8.36 6.73
CA ALA A 87 3.16 8.11 7.35
C ALA A 87 2.67 6.67 7.12
N VAL A 88 2.09 6.08 8.17
CA VAL A 88 1.22 4.90 8.12
C VAL A 88 -0.22 5.34 7.84
N ASN A 89 -0.67 6.43 8.47
CA ASN A 89 -1.95 7.10 8.21
C ASN A 89 -1.85 8.60 8.50
N GLU A 90 -2.94 9.36 8.35
CA GLU A 90 -2.97 10.81 8.56
C GLU A 90 -2.45 11.24 9.94
N ARG A 91 -2.68 10.43 10.99
CA ARG A 91 -2.30 10.74 12.38
C ARG A 91 -1.04 10.01 12.86
N ALA A 92 -0.46 9.15 12.03
CA ALA A 92 0.66 8.28 12.39
C ALA A 92 1.82 8.47 11.42
N ARG A 93 2.57 9.56 11.62
CA ARG A 93 3.81 9.89 10.89
C ARG A 93 5.02 9.86 11.81
N GLY A 94 6.19 9.50 11.30
CA GLY A 94 7.42 9.55 12.06
C GLY A 94 8.57 8.78 11.46
N THR A 95 9.61 8.59 12.27
CA THR A 95 10.72 7.67 11.98
C THR A 95 10.51 6.34 12.69
N PHE A 96 10.96 5.23 12.09
CA PHE A 96 10.80 3.87 12.60
C PHE A 96 12.15 3.27 12.96
N GLU A 97 12.26 2.74 14.19
CA GLU A 97 13.45 2.11 14.76
C GLU A 97 13.11 0.71 15.28
N PRO A 98 13.54 -0.39 14.61
CA PRO A 98 14.08 -0.42 13.24
C PRO A 98 13.02 -0.02 12.20
N SER A 99 13.40 0.09 10.93
CA SER A 99 12.45 0.37 9.84
C SER A 99 11.28 -0.62 9.83
N LEU A 100 10.06 -0.14 9.58
CA LEU A 100 8.83 -0.93 9.57
C LEU A 100 8.75 -1.78 8.28
N PRO A 101 8.78 -3.12 8.36
CA PRO A 101 8.76 -3.97 7.17
C PRO A 101 7.34 -4.08 6.58
N LEU A 102 7.02 -3.20 5.63
CA LEU A 102 5.78 -3.26 4.85
C LEU A 102 5.76 -4.42 3.86
N TYR A 103 6.93 -4.96 3.50
CA TYR A 103 7.07 -6.16 2.69
C TYR A 103 8.19 -7.04 3.24
N SER A 104 8.02 -8.36 3.08
CA SER A 104 9.07 -9.34 3.34
C SER A 104 9.51 -9.95 2.02
N TYR A 105 10.45 -9.29 1.33
CA TYR A 105 11.00 -9.77 0.07
C TYR A 105 11.98 -10.94 0.30
N PRO A 106 12.07 -11.91 -0.64
CA PRO A 106 11.21 -12.03 -1.83
C PRO A 106 9.78 -12.41 -1.44
N LEU A 107 8.80 -11.84 -2.15
CA LEU A 107 7.39 -12.15 -1.93
C LEU A 107 7.12 -13.55 -2.48
N ALA A 108 6.65 -14.45 -1.63
CA ALA A 108 6.27 -15.79 -2.03
C ALA A 108 4.85 -16.09 -1.55
N ASP A 109 4.13 -16.91 -2.30
CA ASP A 109 2.79 -17.33 -1.93
C ASP A 109 2.77 -17.98 -0.54
N GLY A 110 1.78 -17.64 0.28
CA GLY A 110 1.63 -18.12 1.65
C GLY A 110 2.61 -17.53 2.67
N SER A 111 3.61 -16.73 2.26
CA SER A 111 4.54 -16.09 3.19
C SER A 111 3.83 -15.19 4.19
N ARG A 112 4.37 -15.15 5.42
CA ARG A 112 3.87 -14.33 6.53
C ARG A 112 5.05 -13.66 7.23
N TRP A 113 4.81 -12.48 7.78
CA TRP A 113 5.76 -11.81 8.65
C TRP A 113 5.03 -11.08 9.78
N SER A 114 5.71 -10.89 10.90
CA SER A 114 5.20 -10.12 12.04
C SER A 114 6.37 -9.42 12.71
N ASN A 115 6.22 -8.12 12.94
CA ASN A 115 7.27 -7.29 13.52
C ASN A 115 6.67 -6.22 14.42
N GLN A 116 7.42 -5.85 15.45
CA GLN A 116 7.13 -4.69 16.28
C GLN A 116 8.32 -3.74 16.22
N VAL A 117 8.04 -2.45 16.00
CA VAL A 117 9.04 -1.38 15.91
C VAL A 117 8.63 -0.22 16.82
N VAL A 118 9.56 0.70 17.05
CA VAL A 118 9.25 1.97 17.71
C VAL A 118 9.14 3.06 16.65
N ARG A 119 7.99 3.73 16.62
CA ARG A 119 7.78 4.95 15.84
C ARG A 119 8.02 6.16 16.73
N ARG A 120 8.95 7.04 16.34
CA ARG A 120 9.06 8.39 16.92
C ARG A 120 8.05 9.28 16.21
N ASP A 121 6.92 9.50 16.85
CA ASP A 121 5.79 10.25 16.32
C ASP A 121 6.19 11.71 16.07
N GLU A 122 5.98 12.18 14.84
CA GLU A 122 6.32 13.55 14.46
C GLU A 122 5.32 14.57 15.02
N LEU A 123 4.04 14.22 15.11
CA LEU A 123 2.97 15.12 15.53
C LEU A 123 2.95 15.26 17.06
N TRP A 124 2.99 14.14 17.77
CA TRP A 124 2.85 14.07 19.22
C TRP A 124 4.17 14.06 19.97
N LYS A 125 5.31 13.93 19.26
CA LYS A 125 6.67 13.85 19.83
C LYS A 125 6.86 12.68 20.81
N GLU A 126 6.07 11.62 20.65
CA GLU A 126 6.09 10.43 21.50
C GLU A 126 6.80 9.25 20.84
N ARG A 127 7.13 8.24 21.64
CA ARG A 127 7.57 6.92 21.15
C ARG A 127 6.39 5.96 21.21
N ARG A 128 5.86 5.58 20.04
CA ARG A 128 4.72 4.67 19.92
C ARG A 128 5.20 3.30 19.44
N ARG A 129 4.76 2.21 20.07
CA ARG A 129 5.06 0.86 19.58
C ARG A 129 4.11 0.55 18.44
N THR A 130 4.65 0.31 17.25
CA THR A 130 3.85 -0.03 16.07
C THR A 130 4.11 -1.49 15.73
N ARG A 131 3.04 -2.29 15.60
CA ARG A 131 3.12 -3.69 15.19
C ARG A 131 2.54 -3.85 13.79
N ILE A 132 3.16 -4.71 12.99
CA ILE A 132 2.67 -5.09 11.67
C ILE A 132 2.62 -6.61 11.57
N ASP A 133 1.50 -7.13 11.08
CA ASP A 133 1.35 -8.51 10.66
C ASP A 133 1.04 -8.52 9.16
N GLY A 134 1.80 -9.28 8.38
CA GLY A 134 1.63 -9.38 6.94
C GLY A 134 1.44 -10.81 6.45
N ARG A 135 0.68 -10.96 5.36
CA ARG A 135 0.43 -12.24 4.70
C ARG A 135 0.27 -12.07 3.20
N ILE A 136 0.88 -12.98 2.44
CA ILE A 136 0.63 -13.14 1.01
C ILE A 136 -0.42 -14.23 0.82
N HIS A 137 -1.48 -13.91 0.09
CA HIS A 137 -2.60 -14.83 -0.19
C HIS A 137 -2.47 -15.54 -1.54
N GLY A 138 -1.55 -15.10 -2.39
CA GLY A 138 -1.30 -15.68 -3.70
C GLY A 138 -1.78 -14.79 -4.84
N TRP A 139 -1.83 -15.36 -6.04
CA TRP A 139 -2.08 -14.62 -7.27
C TRP A 139 -3.54 -14.62 -7.69
N GLU A 140 -4.14 -13.44 -7.88
CA GLU A 140 -5.49 -13.28 -8.43
C GLU A 140 -5.55 -12.27 -9.57
N THR A 141 -6.57 -12.39 -10.40
CA THR A 141 -6.82 -11.44 -11.48
C THR A 141 -7.63 -10.27 -10.93
N VAL A 142 -7.17 -9.04 -11.16
CA VAL A 142 -7.82 -7.82 -10.69
C VAL A 142 -8.01 -6.85 -11.85
N ARG A 143 -9.17 -6.21 -11.89
CA ARG A 143 -9.52 -5.18 -12.89
C ARG A 143 -9.59 -3.82 -12.24
N VAL A 144 -8.95 -2.84 -12.87
CA VAL A 144 -8.90 -1.42 -12.49
C VAL A 144 -9.09 -0.55 -13.75
N PRO A 145 -9.23 0.78 -13.64
CA PRO A 145 -9.41 1.64 -14.82
C PRO A 145 -8.31 1.50 -15.89
N MET A 146 -7.07 1.28 -15.48
CA MET A 146 -5.94 1.09 -16.41
C MET A 146 -5.97 -0.25 -17.16
N GLY A 147 -6.74 -1.25 -16.69
CA GLY A 147 -6.84 -2.57 -17.33
C GLY A 147 -7.02 -3.72 -16.36
N GLU A 148 -6.73 -4.92 -16.84
CA GLU A 148 -6.79 -6.17 -16.09
C GLU A 148 -5.38 -6.73 -15.89
N PHE A 149 -5.08 -7.18 -14.67
CA PHE A 149 -3.73 -7.61 -14.27
C PHE A 149 -3.77 -8.88 -13.43
N LYS A 150 -2.75 -9.72 -13.57
CA LYS A 150 -2.46 -10.79 -12.60
C LYS A 150 -1.62 -10.20 -11.47
N ALA A 151 -2.18 -10.15 -10.27
CA ALA A 151 -1.58 -9.47 -9.13
C ALA A 151 -1.42 -10.42 -7.94
N LEU A 152 -0.37 -10.20 -7.15
CA LEU A 152 -0.17 -10.85 -5.87
C LEU A 152 -0.98 -10.11 -4.81
N ARG A 153 -1.90 -10.81 -4.13
CA ARG A 153 -2.72 -10.24 -3.07
C ARG A 153 -1.98 -10.30 -1.74
N ILE A 154 -1.77 -9.14 -1.14
CA ILE A 154 -1.01 -8.94 0.09
C ILE A 154 -1.91 -8.29 1.12
N GLN A 155 -2.00 -8.87 2.31
CA GLN A 155 -2.69 -8.30 3.44
C GLN A 155 -1.69 -7.80 4.47
N ARG A 156 -1.97 -6.65 5.06
CA ARG A 156 -1.29 -6.15 6.26
C ARG A 156 -2.31 -5.73 7.30
N ILE A 157 -2.00 -5.99 8.56
CA ILE A 157 -2.69 -5.41 9.70
C ILE A 157 -1.64 -4.64 10.50
N ILE A 158 -1.85 -3.33 10.63
CA ILE A 158 -0.95 -2.44 11.34
C ILE A 158 -1.66 -1.92 12.59
N TYR A 159 -1.01 -2.13 13.73
CA TYR A 159 -1.43 -1.65 15.04
C TYR A 159 -0.60 -0.41 15.35
N VAL A 160 -1.24 0.75 15.39
CA VAL A 160 -0.56 2.05 15.33
C VAL A 160 0.15 2.42 16.65
N GLY A 161 -0.27 1.84 17.77
CA GLY A 161 0.28 2.11 19.10
C GLY A 161 -0.27 3.38 19.77
N ASP A 162 -1.33 3.98 19.24
CA ASP A 162 -1.94 5.22 19.73
C ASP A 162 -3.07 5.00 20.76
N HIS A 163 -3.05 3.85 21.44
CA HIS A 163 -3.99 3.59 22.54
C HIS A 163 -3.84 4.63 23.66
N ASP A 164 -4.92 4.79 24.40
CA ASP A 164 -5.00 5.64 25.58
C ASP A 164 -6.01 5.03 26.57
N PRO A 165 -6.23 5.63 27.76
CA PRO A 165 -7.16 5.06 28.75
C PRO A 165 -8.61 4.91 28.28
N PHE A 166 -9.02 5.59 27.21
CA PHE A 166 -10.40 5.64 26.73
C PHE A 166 -10.61 4.91 25.40
N ARG A 167 -9.54 4.49 24.70
CA ARG A 167 -9.63 3.73 23.45
C ARG A 167 -8.48 2.76 23.23
N SER A 168 -8.78 1.65 22.56
CA SER A 168 -7.79 0.78 21.96
C SER A 168 -6.93 1.54 20.95
N GLU A 169 -5.77 0.97 20.61
CA GLU A 169 -5.02 1.49 19.48
C GLU A 169 -5.82 1.37 18.18
N THR A 170 -5.52 2.28 17.27
CA THR A 170 -6.01 2.26 15.90
C THR A 170 -5.45 1.03 15.20
N THR A 171 -6.36 0.22 14.67
CA THR A 171 -6.05 -0.90 13.78
C THR A 171 -6.27 -0.45 12.35
N ARG A 172 -5.25 -0.63 11.49
CA ARG A 172 -5.30 -0.36 10.06
C ARG A 172 -5.15 -1.66 9.29
N GLU A 173 -6.20 -2.06 8.60
CA GLU A 173 -6.22 -3.21 7.71
C GLU A 173 -5.97 -2.74 6.28
N GLU A 174 -4.94 -3.28 5.64
CA GLU A 174 -4.61 -3.01 4.25
C GLU A 174 -4.72 -4.29 3.43
N MET A 175 -5.35 -4.19 2.27
CA MET A 175 -5.34 -5.20 1.22
C MET A 175 -4.75 -4.58 -0.05
N GLU A 176 -3.75 -5.22 -0.62
CA GLU A 176 -3.00 -4.70 -1.74
C GLU A 176 -2.90 -5.74 -2.86
N TRP A 177 -3.02 -5.28 -4.10
CA TRP A 177 -2.85 -6.08 -5.31
C TRP A 177 -1.59 -5.64 -6.04
N TYR A 178 -0.46 -6.26 -5.69
CA TYR A 178 0.86 -5.93 -6.21
C TYR A 178 1.12 -6.59 -7.58
N VAL A 179 1.62 -5.82 -8.55
CA VAL A 179 1.96 -6.33 -9.89
C VAL A 179 3.45 -6.12 -10.13
N PRO A 180 4.29 -7.18 -10.18
CA PRO A 180 5.75 -7.02 -10.30
C PRO A 180 6.18 -6.27 -11.55
N GLU A 181 5.48 -6.44 -12.67
CA GLU A 181 5.76 -5.78 -13.95
C GLU A 181 5.54 -4.27 -13.88
N LEU A 182 4.70 -3.82 -12.94
CA LEU A 182 4.43 -2.40 -12.66
C LEU A 182 5.20 -1.89 -11.45
N LYS A 183 5.87 -2.77 -10.70
CA LYS A 183 6.66 -2.51 -9.49
C LYS A 183 5.88 -1.91 -8.32
N MET A 184 4.56 -1.78 -8.45
CA MET A 184 3.65 -1.12 -7.53
C MET A 184 2.28 -1.79 -7.57
N PRO A 185 1.41 -1.54 -6.59
CA PRO A 185 0.06 -2.06 -6.63
C PRO A 185 -0.79 -1.42 -7.71
N VAL A 186 -1.67 -2.21 -8.29
CA VAL A 186 -2.75 -1.69 -9.13
C VAL A 186 -3.98 -1.31 -8.32
N LYS A 187 -4.15 -1.91 -7.15
CA LYS A 187 -5.25 -1.64 -6.23
C LYS A 187 -4.75 -1.69 -4.79
N VAL A 188 -5.25 -0.77 -3.96
CA VAL A 188 -5.05 -0.79 -2.50
C VAL A 188 -6.39 -0.51 -1.85
N GLN A 189 -6.75 -1.27 -0.83
CA GLN A 189 -7.90 -1.00 0.03
C GLN A 189 -7.40 -0.87 1.46
N VAL A 190 -7.86 0.17 2.13
CA VAL A 190 -7.50 0.47 3.51
C VAL A 190 -8.76 0.64 4.32
N ARG A 191 -8.79 0.05 5.50
CA ARG A 191 -9.83 0.29 6.50
C ARG A 191 -9.20 0.45 7.86
N GLU A 192 -9.62 1.48 8.59
CA GLU A 192 -9.17 1.73 9.95
C GLU A 192 -10.34 1.72 10.92
N TYR A 193 -10.03 1.36 12.16
CA TYR A 193 -10.95 1.46 13.27
C TYR A 193 -10.21 1.41 14.60
N TYR A 194 -10.88 1.87 15.66
CA TYR A 194 -10.51 1.60 17.04
C TYR A 194 -11.76 1.22 17.84
N ARG A 195 -11.58 0.78 19.08
CA ARG A 195 -12.64 0.43 20.01
C ARG A 195 -12.49 1.27 21.26
N GLU A 196 -13.59 1.70 21.85
CA GLU A 196 -13.56 2.23 23.21
C GLU A 196 -13.84 1.08 24.19
N PRO A 197 -13.13 1.00 25.34
CA PRO A 197 -13.51 0.08 26.40
C PRO A 197 -14.98 0.32 26.80
N PRO A 198 -15.69 -0.69 27.29
CA PRO A 198 -17.06 -0.50 27.72
C PRO A 198 -17.07 0.38 28.97
N PHE A 199 -17.39 1.67 28.80
CA PHE A 199 -17.78 2.53 29.91
C PHE A 199 -19.28 2.44 30.16
N ASP A 200 -20.12 2.44 29.10
CA ASP A 200 -21.59 2.28 29.21
C ASP A 200 -22.27 1.68 27.95
N PHE A 201 -21.51 1.32 26.90
CA PHE A 201 -22.04 0.77 25.63
C PHE A 201 -21.22 -0.44 25.16
N PRO A 202 -21.82 -1.40 24.43
CA PRO A 202 -21.10 -2.59 23.97
C PRO A 202 -20.03 -2.22 22.94
N ASN A 203 -18.75 -2.44 23.27
CA ASN A 203 -17.56 -2.51 22.39
C ASN A 203 -17.73 -1.84 21.00
N TYR A 204 -18.09 -0.55 20.99
CA TYR A 204 -18.43 0.13 19.74
C TYR A 204 -17.17 0.30 18.89
N ILE A 205 -17.27 -0.09 17.62
CA ILE A 205 -16.18 0.06 16.66
C ILE A 205 -16.31 1.44 16.05
N HIS A 206 -15.37 2.32 16.39
CA HIS A 206 -15.29 3.64 15.80
C HIS A 206 -14.59 3.57 14.44
N PRO A 207 -15.28 3.89 13.34
CA PRO A 207 -14.70 3.87 12.01
C PRO A 207 -13.62 4.97 11.88
N GLY A 208 -12.47 4.60 11.30
CA GLY A 208 -11.40 5.52 10.91
C GLY A 208 -11.41 5.81 9.40
N GLU A 209 -10.24 5.89 8.77
CA GLU A 209 -10.16 5.99 7.30
C GLU A 209 -10.72 4.73 6.61
N TRP A 210 -11.48 4.90 5.54
CA TRP A 210 -11.78 3.82 4.59
C TRP A 210 -11.70 4.35 3.17
N PHE A 211 -10.73 3.85 2.41
CA PHE A 211 -10.55 4.22 1.01
C PHE A 211 -10.04 3.07 0.16
N ILE A 212 -10.21 3.24 -1.14
CA ILE A 212 -9.71 2.33 -2.17
C ILE A 212 -8.94 3.17 -3.19
N HIS A 213 -7.70 2.79 -3.47
CA HIS A 213 -6.92 3.32 -4.60
C HIS A 213 -7.02 2.34 -5.77
N GLU A 214 -7.31 2.84 -6.96
CA GLU A 214 -7.27 2.07 -8.20
C GLU A 214 -6.43 2.80 -9.23
N LEU A 215 -5.47 2.08 -9.83
CA LEU A 215 -4.51 2.64 -10.78
C LEU A 215 -5.24 3.12 -12.05
N THR A 216 -4.97 4.38 -12.41
CA THR A 216 -5.53 5.03 -13.61
C THR A 216 -4.45 5.34 -14.64
N ALA A 217 -3.22 5.63 -14.22
CA ALA A 217 -2.11 5.89 -15.11
C ALA A 217 -0.76 5.57 -14.48
N MET A 218 0.27 5.40 -15.30
CA MET A 218 1.66 5.29 -14.85
C MET A 218 2.60 6.02 -15.81
N LYS A 219 3.74 6.46 -15.29
CA LYS A 219 4.88 6.97 -16.05
C LYS A 219 6.11 6.16 -15.68
N ARG A 220 6.82 5.64 -16.69
CA ARG A 220 8.13 5.02 -16.51
C ARG A 220 9.22 6.08 -16.67
N SER A 221 10.33 5.93 -15.95
CA SER A 221 11.54 6.71 -16.23
C SER A 221 12.05 6.37 -17.64
N GLN A 222 12.54 7.37 -18.37
CA GLN A 222 13.26 7.15 -19.63
C GLN A 222 14.60 6.44 -19.39
#